data_AF-A0A8S9WIX1-F1
#
_entry.id   AF-A0A8S9WIX1-F1
#
_cell.length_a   1.000
_cell.length_b   1.000
_cell.length_c   1.000
_cell.angle_alpha   90.00
_cell.angle_beta   90.00
_cell.angle_gamma   90.00
#
_symmetry.space_group_name_H-M   'P 1'
#
loop_
_entity.id
_entity.type
_entity.pdbx_description
1 polymer ?
#
loop_
_entity_poly.entity_id
_entity_poly.type
_entity_poly.pdbx_seq_one_letter_code
_entity_poly.pdbx_strand_id
1 'polypeptide(L)'
;MGNKKDFIGIAASAGIKVFIAFAVILVVVTTNANVAASDNMVYLRAMSFDSCQGEPSFPSDLTISEYPEDVKGYYIVQFIGPVQLEWKEHLVQLGCEIYDYIPDNAFIIRMDSETKEIVQDLDFVQLIGIYQPASKISPELPIDEEAKINLTVLLFRPEDREEIFSILEDLGGEDLQSSGDVIKLKINASLIEDIAKINDVEWIEEHIQPQILNDVSRWVIQSYVNASTPVWNHNITGT
;
A
#
# COMPACT_ATOMS: atom_id res chain seq x y z
N MET A 1 -68.70 -84.75 6.75
CA MET A 1 -68.40 -84.17 5.43
C MET A 1 -67.88 -82.75 5.66
N GLY A 2 -66.87 -82.30 4.91
CA GLY A 2 -66.00 -81.14 5.23
C GLY A 2 -66.71 -79.80 5.50
N ASN A 3 -66.04 -78.71 5.86
CA ASN A 3 -64.62 -78.37 5.77
C ASN A 3 -64.44 -76.98 6.47
N LYS A 4 -63.24 -76.72 7.01
CA LYS A 4 -62.47 -75.46 6.91
C LYS A 4 -62.79 -74.18 7.73
N LYS A 5 -61.68 -73.71 8.37
CA LYS A 5 -61.15 -72.33 8.53
C LYS A 5 -61.68 -71.45 9.68
N ASP A 6 -60.93 -70.55 10.32
CA ASP A 6 -59.50 -70.19 10.46
C ASP A 6 -59.41 -69.03 11.52
N PHE A 7 -58.22 -68.77 12.08
CA PHE A 7 -57.68 -67.54 12.75
C PHE A 7 -58.38 -66.99 14.02
N ILE A 8 -57.84 -67.14 15.23
CA ILE A 8 -56.68 -66.46 15.89
C ILE A 8 -56.78 -64.92 15.96
N GLY A 9 -57.09 -64.43 17.17
CA GLY A 9 -56.78 -63.08 17.64
C GLY A 9 -56.49 -63.14 19.14
N ILE A 10 -55.23 -62.91 19.54
CA ILE A 10 -54.81 -62.79 20.94
C ILE A 10 -54.37 -61.34 21.15
N ALA A 11 -55.05 -60.65 22.08
CA ALA A 11 -54.64 -59.36 22.61
C ALA A 11 -53.62 -59.55 23.74
N ALA A 12 -52.56 -58.74 23.77
CA ALA A 12 -51.60 -58.72 24.89
C ALA A 12 -51.13 -57.29 25.21
N SER A 13 -51.60 -56.81 26.37
CA SER A 13 -50.91 -56.11 27.46
C SER A 13 -49.89 -54.99 27.18
N ALA A 14 -50.16 -53.85 27.82
CA ALA A 14 -49.31 -52.65 27.93
C ALA A 14 -47.97 -52.89 28.64
N GLY A 15 -46.91 -52.22 28.15
CA GLY A 15 -45.58 -52.16 28.76
C GLY A 15 -45.16 -50.70 29.03
N ILE A 16 -44.66 -50.47 30.24
CA ILE A 16 -44.15 -49.20 30.78
C ILE A 16 -42.83 -48.81 30.08
N LYS A 17 -42.71 -47.55 29.63
CA LYS A 17 -41.46 -46.97 29.11
C LYS A 17 -40.74 -46.16 30.19
N VAL A 18 -39.50 -46.50 30.48
CA VAL A 18 -38.57 -45.69 31.29
C VAL A 18 -37.59 -45.01 30.33
N PHE A 19 -37.57 -43.68 30.29
CA PHE A 19 -36.58 -42.89 29.55
C PHE A 19 -35.54 -42.36 30.55
N ILE A 20 -34.28 -42.75 30.38
CA ILE A 20 -33.13 -42.19 31.10
C ILE A 20 -32.58 -41.06 30.23
N ALA A 21 -32.66 -39.82 30.72
CA ALA A 21 -32.08 -38.65 30.07
C ALA A 21 -30.62 -38.46 30.52
N PHE A 22 -29.67 -38.57 29.59
CA PHE A 22 -28.27 -38.18 29.80
C PHE A 22 -28.13 -36.69 29.49
N ALA A 23 -27.81 -35.87 30.49
CA ALA A 23 -27.44 -34.47 30.31
C ALA A 23 -25.96 -34.38 29.94
N VAL A 24 -25.65 -33.90 28.74
CA VAL A 24 -24.28 -33.57 28.31
C VAL A 24 -23.99 -32.14 28.76
N ILE A 25 -23.06 -31.98 29.70
CA ILE A 25 -22.54 -30.67 30.11
C ILE A 25 -21.46 -30.26 29.11
N LEU A 26 -21.76 -29.24 28.30
CA LEU A 26 -20.81 -28.61 27.39
C LEU A 26 -19.96 -27.61 28.19
N VAL A 27 -18.69 -27.93 28.44
CA VAL A 27 -17.73 -26.99 29.03
C VAL A 27 -17.15 -26.15 27.89
N VAL A 28 -17.59 -24.90 27.75
CA VAL A 28 -16.98 -23.94 26.84
C VAL A 28 -15.73 -23.38 27.53
N VAL A 29 -14.57 -23.88 27.12
CA VAL A 29 -13.28 -23.28 27.50
C VAL A 29 -13.09 -22.06 26.60
N THR A 30 -13.39 -20.88 27.12
CA THR A 30 -13.05 -19.63 26.44
C THR A 30 -11.55 -19.39 26.62
N THR A 31 -10.77 -19.68 25.59
CA THR A 31 -9.41 -19.14 25.49
C THR A 31 -9.54 -17.62 25.39
N ASN A 32 -9.06 -16.89 26.38
CA ASN A 32 -8.84 -15.45 26.23
C ASN A 32 -7.70 -15.28 25.23
N ALA A 33 -8.03 -15.16 23.94
CA ALA A 33 -7.13 -14.57 22.97
C ALA A 33 -6.97 -13.11 23.39
N ASN A 34 -5.86 -12.78 24.03
CA ASN A 34 -5.37 -11.40 24.07
C ASN A 34 -5.04 -11.06 22.61
N VAL A 35 -6.01 -10.53 21.88
CA VAL A 35 -5.74 -9.76 20.67
C VAL A 35 -5.15 -8.46 21.17
N ALA A 36 -3.82 -8.43 21.35
CA ALA A 36 -3.11 -7.17 21.21
C ALA A 36 -3.53 -6.65 19.82
N ALA A 37 -4.02 -5.42 19.74
CA ALA A 37 -4.27 -4.78 18.45
C ALA A 37 -2.91 -4.71 17.75
N SER A 38 -2.63 -5.69 16.91
CA SER A 38 -1.44 -5.72 16.09
C SER A 38 -1.75 -4.86 14.89
N ASP A 39 -1.16 -3.66 14.84
CA ASP A 39 -1.17 -2.79 13.67
C ASP A 39 -0.40 -3.49 12.54
N ASN A 40 -1.08 -4.42 11.88
CA ASN A 40 -0.57 -5.22 10.76
C ASN A 40 -0.89 -4.57 9.41
N MET A 41 -1.46 -3.37 9.43
CA MET A 41 -1.78 -2.68 8.19
C MET A 41 -0.50 -2.12 7.59
N VAL A 42 -0.44 -2.11 6.27
CA VAL A 42 0.56 -1.40 5.48
C VAL A 42 -0.19 -0.37 4.66
N TYR A 43 0.19 0.90 4.78
CA TYR A 43 -0.51 2.03 4.15
C TYR A 43 0.34 2.68 3.06
N LEU A 44 0.19 2.20 1.83
CA LEU A 44 0.79 2.82 0.65
C LEU A 44 -0.07 3.99 0.17
N ARG A 45 0.54 4.90 -0.61
CA ARG A 45 -0.19 6.04 -1.21
C ARG A 45 -1.36 5.57 -2.09
N ALA A 46 -1.16 4.48 -2.83
CA ALA A 46 -2.18 3.91 -3.71
C ALA A 46 -3.21 3.01 -2.99
N MET A 47 -2.83 2.37 -1.88
CA MET A 47 -3.66 1.33 -1.27
C MET A 47 -3.21 0.95 0.15
N SER A 48 -4.02 0.15 0.83
CA SER A 48 -3.65 -0.47 2.12
C SER A 48 -3.96 -1.96 2.16
N PHE A 49 -3.16 -2.75 2.86
CA PHE A 49 -3.39 -4.19 3.05
C PHE A 49 -2.93 -4.68 4.43
N ASP A 50 -3.43 -5.85 4.84
CA ASP A 50 -3.05 -6.51 6.10
C ASP A 50 -1.87 -7.47 5.84
N SER A 51 -0.73 -7.21 6.44
CA SER A 51 0.50 -8.01 6.28
C SER A 51 0.35 -9.46 6.75
N CYS A 52 -0.58 -9.75 7.66
CA CYS A 52 -0.86 -11.12 8.09
C CYS A 52 -1.67 -11.94 7.07
N GLN A 53 -2.35 -11.27 6.12
CA GLN A 53 -3.06 -11.93 5.01
C GLN A 53 -2.15 -12.09 3.77
N GLY A 54 -0.92 -11.60 3.83
CA GLY A 54 0.05 -11.60 2.73
C GLY A 54 -0.08 -10.39 1.82
N GLU A 55 0.73 -10.36 0.75
CA GLU A 55 0.63 -9.32 -0.27
C GLU A 55 -0.71 -9.40 -1.03
N PRO A 56 -1.29 -8.25 -1.39
CA PRO A 56 -2.51 -8.19 -2.20
C PRO A 56 -2.25 -8.70 -3.62
N SER A 57 -3.29 -9.22 -4.28
CA SER A 57 -3.17 -9.62 -5.68
C SER A 57 -3.19 -8.40 -6.60
N PHE A 58 -2.12 -8.21 -7.38
CA PHE A 58 -2.00 -7.16 -8.39
C PHE A 58 -2.28 -7.70 -9.81
N PRO A 59 -2.58 -6.82 -10.79
CA PRO A 59 -2.60 -7.22 -12.20
C PRO A 59 -1.26 -7.87 -12.60
N SER A 60 -1.30 -8.94 -13.37
CA SER A 60 -0.09 -9.70 -13.74
C SER A 60 0.97 -8.84 -14.41
N ASP A 61 0.55 -7.83 -15.18
CA ASP A 61 1.43 -6.98 -15.97
C ASP A 61 2.10 -5.87 -15.12
N LEU A 62 1.65 -5.70 -13.88
CA LEU A 62 2.19 -4.77 -12.88
C LEU A 62 2.70 -5.49 -11.63
N THR A 63 3.01 -6.79 -11.76
CA THR A 63 3.57 -7.63 -10.69
C THR A 63 4.91 -8.19 -11.13
N ILE A 64 5.92 -8.07 -10.26
CA ILE A 64 7.19 -8.78 -10.39
C ILE A 64 7.33 -9.76 -9.23
N SER A 65 7.88 -10.94 -9.52
CA SER A 65 8.15 -11.98 -8.52
C SER A 65 9.49 -11.77 -7.82
N GLU A 66 10.47 -11.22 -8.53
CA GLU A 66 11.82 -11.02 -8.06
C GLU A 66 12.53 -9.95 -8.90
N TYR A 67 13.54 -9.33 -8.32
CA TYR A 67 14.50 -8.50 -9.06
C TYR A 67 15.64 -9.38 -9.60
N PRO A 68 16.26 -9.02 -10.74
CA PRO A 68 17.46 -9.70 -11.22
C PRO A 68 18.59 -9.68 -10.16
N GLU A 69 19.43 -10.72 -10.12
CA GLU A 69 20.47 -10.89 -9.08
C GLU A 69 21.44 -9.69 -8.95
N ASP A 70 21.75 -9.02 -10.07
CA ASP A 70 22.67 -7.87 -10.11
C ASP A 70 21.98 -6.51 -9.93
N VAL A 71 20.67 -6.48 -9.63
CA VAL A 71 19.87 -5.26 -9.53
C VAL A 71 19.36 -5.10 -8.10
N LYS A 72 19.69 -3.96 -7.48
CA LYS A 72 19.05 -3.57 -6.23
C LYS A 72 17.60 -3.17 -6.48
N GLY A 73 16.69 -3.86 -5.82
CA GLY A 73 15.26 -3.62 -5.87
C GLY A 73 14.75 -2.81 -4.68
N TYR A 74 13.51 -2.35 -4.76
CA TYR A 74 12.81 -1.65 -3.68
C TYR A 74 11.81 -2.59 -3.00
N TYR A 75 11.92 -2.68 -1.68
CA TYR A 75 11.11 -3.57 -0.86
C TYR A 75 10.41 -2.77 0.23
N ILE A 76 9.18 -3.17 0.55
CA ILE A 76 8.48 -2.75 1.75
C ILE A 76 8.93 -3.66 2.88
N VAL A 77 9.53 -3.09 3.92
CA VAL A 77 9.92 -3.82 5.13
C VAL A 77 9.11 -3.31 6.31
N GLN A 78 8.22 -4.15 6.84
CA GLN A 78 7.48 -3.88 8.07
C GLN A 78 8.20 -4.50 9.26
N PHE A 79 8.34 -3.74 10.34
CA PHE A 79 8.95 -4.18 11.58
C PHE A 79 7.87 -4.61 12.59
N ILE A 80 8.23 -5.49 13.52
CA ILE A 80 7.32 -6.04 14.55
C ILE A 80 6.80 -5.00 15.57
N GLY A 81 7.24 -3.74 15.48
CA GLY A 81 6.91 -2.66 16.41
C GLY A 81 7.67 -1.38 16.10
N PRO A 82 7.62 -0.37 17.00
CA PRO A 82 8.30 0.91 16.81
C PRO A 82 9.77 0.73 16.45
N VAL A 83 10.15 1.25 15.26
CA VAL A 83 11.45 1.00 14.67
C VAL A 83 12.56 1.61 15.54
N GLN A 84 13.46 0.75 16.01
CA GLN A 84 14.61 1.13 16.83
C GLN A 84 15.77 1.61 15.95
N LEU A 85 16.63 2.47 16.51
CA LEU A 85 17.79 3.00 15.78
C LEU A 85 18.75 1.88 15.40
N GLU A 86 18.97 0.94 16.32
CA GLU A 86 19.86 -0.20 16.17
C GLU A 86 19.43 -1.11 15.02
N TRP A 87 18.12 -1.24 14.76
CA TRP A 87 17.60 -2.01 13.62
C TRP A 87 17.95 -1.34 12.29
N LYS A 88 17.78 -0.01 12.21
CA LYS A 88 18.16 0.76 11.01
C LYS A 88 19.66 0.69 10.75
N GLU A 89 20.46 0.85 11.79
CA GLU A 89 21.92 0.74 11.69
C GLU A 89 22.36 -0.66 11.23
N HIS A 90 21.71 -1.72 11.74
CA HIS A 90 21.97 -3.09 11.30
C HIS A 90 21.65 -3.29 9.82
N LEU A 91 20.50 -2.79 9.34
CA LEU A 91 20.16 -2.87 7.91
C LEU A 91 21.16 -2.12 7.03
N VAL A 92 21.60 -0.93 7.44
CA VAL A 92 22.62 -0.16 6.71
C VAL A 92 23.96 -0.91 6.67
N GLN A 93 24.35 -1.60 7.75
CA GLN A 93 25.56 -2.44 7.77
C GLN A 93 25.48 -3.64 6.82
N LEU A 94 24.28 -4.15 6.56
CA LEU A 94 24.02 -5.19 5.56
C LEU A 94 24.03 -4.66 4.12
N GLY A 95 24.16 -3.34 3.91
CA GLY A 95 24.20 -2.72 2.58
C GLY A 95 22.84 -2.20 2.08
N CYS A 96 21.82 -2.20 2.95
CA CYS A 96 20.51 -1.64 2.64
C CYS A 96 20.53 -0.10 2.64
N GLU A 97 19.73 0.49 1.77
CA GLU A 97 19.46 1.93 1.72
C GLU A 97 18.01 2.17 2.14
N ILE A 98 17.79 2.96 3.19
CA ILE A 98 16.44 3.20 3.74
C ILE A 98 15.90 4.52 3.18
N TYR A 99 14.70 4.47 2.61
CA TYR A 99 13.97 5.59 2.01
C TYR A 99 12.76 5.96 2.88
N ASP A 100 11.58 6.05 2.27
CA ASP A 100 10.38 6.60 2.86
C ASP A 100 9.82 5.74 3.99
N TYR A 101 9.29 6.45 4.99
CA TYR A 101 8.46 5.85 6.02
C TYR A 101 7.06 5.57 5.48
N ILE A 102 6.60 4.35 5.70
CA ILE A 102 5.23 3.91 5.51
C ILE A 102 4.61 3.74 6.90
N PRO A 103 3.38 4.22 7.16
CA PRO A 103 2.72 4.04 8.45
C PRO A 103 2.72 2.58 8.93
N ASP A 104 2.58 2.42 10.25
CA ASP A 104 2.65 1.13 10.96
C ASP A 104 4.01 0.43 10.86
N ASN A 105 5.06 1.19 11.20
CA ASN A 105 6.43 0.70 11.32
C ASN A 105 6.94 0.05 10.03
N ALA A 106 6.67 0.65 8.87
CA ALA A 106 7.17 0.15 7.60
C ALA A 106 8.08 1.18 6.92
N PHE A 107 9.01 0.70 6.11
CA PHE A 107 9.89 1.55 5.30
C PHE A 107 10.04 0.97 3.90
N ILE A 108 10.24 1.85 2.92
CA ILE A 108 10.79 1.43 1.62
C ILE A 108 12.30 1.30 1.78
N ILE A 109 12.83 0.12 1.48
CA ILE A 109 14.25 -0.21 1.62
C ILE A 109 14.74 -0.80 0.31
N ARG A 110 15.87 -0.26 -0.16
CA ARG A 110 16.54 -0.73 -1.37
C ARG A 110 17.67 -1.68 -0.99
N MET A 111 17.68 -2.87 -1.58
CA MET A 111 18.68 -3.91 -1.33
C MET A 111 18.76 -4.89 -2.52
N ASP A 112 19.81 -5.70 -2.58
CA ASP A 112 19.89 -6.83 -3.53
C ASP A 112 19.16 -8.07 -3.01
N SER A 113 19.02 -9.08 -3.87
CA SER A 113 18.27 -10.31 -3.55
C SER A 113 18.92 -11.12 -2.43
N GLU A 114 20.26 -11.17 -2.35
CA GLU A 114 21.00 -11.86 -1.29
C GLU A 114 20.73 -11.21 0.08
N THR A 115 20.83 -9.88 0.14
CA THR A 115 20.55 -9.10 1.34
C THR A 115 19.09 -9.24 1.76
N LYS A 116 18.15 -9.29 0.81
CA LYS A 116 16.73 -9.51 1.09
C LYS A 116 16.47 -10.82 1.84
N GLU A 117 17.13 -11.92 1.47
CA GLU A 117 17.00 -13.21 2.17
C GLU A 117 17.52 -13.11 3.60
N ILE A 118 18.66 -12.43 3.82
CA ILE A 118 19.21 -12.21 5.17
C ILE A 118 18.27 -11.36 6.02
N VAL A 119 17.73 -10.27 5.46
CA VAL A 119 16.84 -9.35 6.17
C VAL A 119 15.52 -10.02 6.53
N GLN A 120 15.00 -10.90 5.67
CA GLN A 120 13.77 -11.64 5.91
C GLN A 120 13.83 -12.51 7.17
N ASP A 121 15.02 -13.03 7.51
CA ASP A 121 15.24 -13.92 8.65
C ASP A 121 15.49 -13.17 9.98
N LEU A 122 15.49 -11.83 9.98
CA LEU A 122 15.73 -11.05 11.19
C LEU A 122 14.50 -11.05 12.11
N ASP A 123 14.70 -11.32 13.40
CA ASP A 123 13.63 -11.44 14.42
C ASP A 123 12.74 -10.18 14.56
N PHE A 124 13.22 -9.02 14.11
CA PHE A 124 12.49 -7.75 14.17
C PHE A 124 11.73 -7.41 12.89
N VAL A 125 11.81 -8.25 11.86
CA VAL A 125 11.09 -8.09 10.58
C VAL A 125 9.79 -8.90 10.62
N GLN A 126 8.69 -8.23 10.30
CA GLN A 126 7.35 -8.81 10.25
C GLN A 126 6.95 -9.21 8.82
N LEU A 127 7.25 -8.32 7.86
CA LEU A 127 6.92 -8.50 6.45
C LEU A 127 8.09 -7.97 5.62
N ILE A 128 8.44 -8.71 4.57
CA ILE A 128 9.17 -8.16 3.44
C ILE A 128 8.35 -8.42 2.19
N GLY A 129 8.13 -7.37 1.40
CA GLY A 129 7.40 -7.45 0.14
C GLY A 129 8.01 -6.57 -0.92
N ILE A 130 7.78 -6.88 -2.18
CA ILE A 130 8.29 -6.04 -3.27
C ILE A 130 7.44 -4.77 -3.36
N TYR A 131 8.08 -3.61 -3.54
CA TYR A 131 7.36 -2.38 -3.88
C TYR A 131 6.92 -2.45 -5.35
N GLN A 132 5.76 -3.09 -5.56
CA GLN A 132 5.26 -3.47 -6.89
C GLN A 132 5.02 -2.26 -7.81
N PRO A 133 5.21 -2.39 -9.14
CA PRO A 133 4.86 -1.35 -10.11
C PRO A 133 3.44 -0.78 -9.92
N ALA A 134 2.45 -1.64 -9.62
CA ALA A 134 1.09 -1.22 -9.34
C ALA A 134 0.97 -0.23 -8.15
N SER A 135 1.88 -0.33 -7.17
CA SER A 135 1.89 0.53 -5.98
C SER A 135 2.50 1.91 -6.22
N LYS A 136 3.06 2.16 -7.41
CA LYS A 136 3.67 3.44 -7.81
C LYS A 136 2.69 4.37 -8.52
N ILE A 137 1.52 3.87 -8.91
CA ILE A 137 0.54 4.60 -9.73
C ILE A 137 -0.53 5.21 -8.83
N SER A 138 -0.76 6.52 -8.97
CA SER A 138 -1.84 7.19 -8.25
C SER A 138 -3.22 6.67 -8.68
N PRO A 139 -4.12 6.32 -7.74
CA PRO A 139 -5.47 5.88 -8.05
C PRO A 139 -6.36 7.01 -8.61
N GLU A 140 -5.90 8.26 -8.54
CA GLU A 140 -6.59 9.43 -9.07
C GLU A 140 -6.29 9.67 -10.57
N LEU A 141 -5.36 8.90 -11.16
CA LEU A 141 -5.04 9.03 -12.58
C LEU A 141 -6.24 8.66 -13.46
N PRO A 142 -6.54 9.45 -14.51
CA PRO A 142 -7.67 9.16 -15.37
C PRO A 142 -7.44 7.88 -16.18
N ILE A 143 -8.49 7.06 -16.29
CA ILE A 143 -8.50 5.74 -16.96
C ILE A 143 -8.53 5.86 -18.50
N ASP A 144 -8.64 7.08 -19.04
CA ASP A 144 -8.74 7.28 -20.49
C ASP A 144 -7.37 7.07 -21.17
N GLU A 145 -7.15 5.83 -21.60
CA GLU A 145 -5.92 5.35 -22.26
C GLU A 145 -5.55 6.16 -23.52
N GLU A 146 -6.51 6.81 -24.18
CA GLU A 146 -6.25 7.58 -25.41
C GLU A 146 -5.84 9.02 -25.12
N ALA A 147 -6.04 9.51 -23.88
CA ALA A 147 -5.75 10.88 -23.51
C ALA A 147 -4.25 11.10 -23.24
N LYS A 148 -3.76 12.30 -23.60
CA LYS A 148 -2.48 12.80 -23.12
C LYS A 148 -2.66 13.49 -21.78
N ILE A 149 -1.92 13.05 -20.78
CA ILE A 149 -2.00 13.54 -19.40
C ILE A 149 -0.66 14.19 -19.04
N ASN A 150 -0.70 15.26 -18.25
CA ASN A 150 0.51 15.80 -17.63
C ASN A 150 0.80 14.99 -16.37
N LEU A 151 1.99 14.43 -16.24
CA LEU A 151 2.41 13.60 -15.12
C LEU A 151 3.53 14.27 -14.35
N THR A 152 3.53 13.99 -13.05
CA THR A 152 4.67 14.16 -12.16
C THR A 152 5.17 12.77 -11.79
N VAL A 153 6.43 12.49 -12.09
CA VAL A 153 7.13 11.25 -11.76
C VAL A 153 8.18 11.59 -10.70
N LEU A 154 8.05 10.99 -9.53
CA LEU A 154 9.02 11.08 -8.45
C LEU A 154 10.01 9.92 -8.54
N LEU A 155 11.27 10.21 -8.26
CA LEU A 155 12.38 9.28 -8.32
C LEU A 155 12.90 9.02 -6.91
N PHE A 156 13.22 7.77 -6.61
CA PHE A 156 13.94 7.45 -5.38
C PHE A 156 15.34 8.08 -5.38
N ARG A 157 16.00 8.09 -6.54
CA ARG A 157 17.41 8.46 -6.71
C ARG A 157 17.56 9.62 -7.69
N PRO A 158 17.76 10.86 -7.21
CA PRO A 158 17.95 12.03 -8.06
C PRO A 158 19.17 11.92 -8.99
N GLU A 159 20.16 11.09 -8.64
CA GLU A 159 21.35 10.85 -9.45
C GLU A 159 21.09 10.08 -10.75
N ASP A 160 20.04 9.25 -10.80
CA ASP A 160 19.67 8.45 -11.98
C ASP A 160 18.72 9.24 -12.91
N ARG A 161 18.39 10.49 -12.55
CA ARG A 161 17.41 11.32 -13.24
C ARG A 161 17.70 11.53 -14.71
N GLU A 162 18.96 11.72 -15.10
CA GLU A 162 19.31 11.96 -16.51
C GLU A 162 19.07 10.70 -17.36
N GLU A 163 19.35 9.51 -16.82
CA GLU A 163 19.06 8.23 -17.48
C GLU A 163 17.55 8.03 -17.63
N ILE A 164 16.80 8.24 -16.54
CA ILE A 164 15.34 8.08 -16.55
C ILE A 164 14.69 9.13 -17.45
N PHE A 165 15.23 10.35 -17.50
CA PHE A 165 14.76 11.39 -18.41
C PHE A 165 14.89 10.94 -19.87
N SER A 166 16.03 10.37 -20.27
CA SER A 166 16.21 9.82 -21.62
C SER A 166 15.25 8.66 -21.91
N ILE A 167 15.05 7.75 -20.94
CA ILE A 167 14.08 6.64 -21.08
C ILE A 167 12.66 7.19 -21.31
N LEU A 168 12.26 8.22 -20.56
CA LEU A 168 10.94 8.84 -20.69
C LEU A 168 10.77 9.59 -22.01
N GLU A 169 11.83 10.22 -22.51
CA GLU A 169 11.85 10.85 -23.83
C GLU A 169 11.68 9.80 -24.94
N ASP A 170 12.41 8.69 -24.87
CA ASP A 170 12.33 7.57 -25.82
C ASP A 170 10.98 6.85 -25.80
N LEU A 171 10.32 6.80 -24.63
CA LEU A 171 8.94 6.30 -24.49
C LEU A 171 7.89 7.23 -25.12
N GLY A 172 8.27 8.43 -25.56
CA GLY A 172 7.37 9.40 -26.20
C GLY A 172 6.81 10.45 -25.23
N GLY A 173 7.51 10.72 -24.13
CA GLY A 173 7.24 11.87 -23.29
C GLY A 173 7.43 13.18 -24.05
N GLU A 174 6.56 14.14 -23.79
CA GLU A 174 6.59 15.50 -24.33
C GLU A 174 6.75 16.51 -23.18
N ASP A 175 7.23 17.72 -23.48
CA ASP A 175 7.37 18.83 -22.52
C ASP A 175 8.14 18.46 -21.23
N LEU A 176 9.14 17.57 -21.33
CA LEU A 176 9.86 17.07 -20.17
C LEU A 176 10.60 18.21 -19.44
N GLN A 177 10.45 18.22 -18.12
CA GLN A 177 11.14 19.13 -17.21
C GLN A 177 11.59 18.33 -16.00
N SER A 178 12.82 18.52 -15.56
CA SER A 178 13.36 17.82 -14.40
C SER A 178 13.89 18.81 -13.37
N SER A 179 13.67 18.51 -12.09
CA SER A 179 14.14 19.31 -10.97
C SER A 179 14.21 18.47 -9.70
N GLY A 180 15.39 18.37 -9.10
CA GLY A 180 15.59 17.51 -7.93
C GLY A 180 15.34 16.05 -8.27
N ASP A 181 14.47 15.41 -7.50
CA ASP A 181 13.91 14.06 -7.61
C ASP A 181 12.65 13.99 -8.50
N VAL A 182 12.22 15.10 -9.10
CA VAL A 182 10.97 15.16 -9.87
C VAL A 182 11.24 15.31 -11.36
N ILE A 183 10.54 14.51 -12.17
CA ILE A 183 10.38 14.70 -13.61
C ILE A 183 8.91 14.98 -13.91
N LYS A 184 8.65 16.06 -14.65
CA LYS A 184 7.34 16.39 -15.18
C LYS A 184 7.35 16.15 -16.67
N LEU A 185 6.30 15.55 -17.19
CA LEU A 185 6.17 15.26 -18.62
C LEU A 185 4.70 15.22 -19.03
N LYS A 186 4.45 15.23 -20.32
CA LYS A 186 3.17 14.93 -20.92
C LYS A 186 3.28 13.65 -21.71
N ILE A 187 2.44 12.67 -21.43
CA ILE A 187 2.51 11.36 -22.11
C ILE A 187 1.11 10.79 -22.34
N ASN A 188 0.99 9.85 -23.27
CA ASN A 188 -0.24 9.07 -23.45
C ASN A 188 -0.46 8.16 -22.24
N ALA A 189 -1.71 8.09 -21.76
CA ALA A 189 -2.09 7.34 -20.57
C ALA A 189 -1.79 5.82 -20.66
N SER A 190 -1.85 5.23 -21.85
CA SER A 190 -1.50 3.81 -22.07
C SER A 190 -0.06 3.46 -21.70
N LEU A 191 0.85 4.44 -21.61
CA LEU A 191 2.27 4.24 -21.30
C LEU A 191 2.59 4.38 -19.80
N ILE A 192 1.61 4.71 -18.96
CA ILE A 192 1.82 4.87 -17.51
C ILE A 192 2.33 3.58 -16.87
N GLU A 193 1.81 2.43 -17.29
CA GLU A 193 2.24 1.13 -16.79
C GLU A 193 3.71 0.83 -17.12
N ASP A 194 4.20 1.29 -18.27
CA ASP A 194 5.59 1.11 -18.66
C ASP A 194 6.53 2.00 -17.84
N ILE A 195 6.09 3.21 -17.48
CA ILE A 195 6.82 4.06 -16.53
C ILE A 195 6.89 3.39 -15.16
N ALA A 196 5.81 2.77 -14.68
CA ALA A 196 5.76 2.12 -13.37
C ALA A 196 6.73 0.92 -13.27
N LYS A 197 7.07 0.28 -14.38
CA LYS A 197 8.04 -0.82 -14.43
C LYS A 197 9.49 -0.35 -14.31
N ILE A 198 9.77 0.94 -14.48
CA ILE A 198 11.12 1.50 -14.26
C ILE A 198 11.47 1.37 -12.77
N ASN A 199 12.65 0.83 -12.48
CA ASN A 199 13.04 0.47 -11.12
C ASN A 199 13.06 1.68 -10.17
N ASP A 200 13.82 2.71 -10.53
CA ASP A 200 14.07 3.89 -9.68
C ASP A 200 12.95 4.96 -9.70
N VAL A 201 11.81 4.64 -10.30
CA VAL A 201 10.57 5.43 -10.13
C VAL A 201 9.93 5.09 -8.79
N GLU A 202 9.65 6.12 -8.00
CA GLU A 202 8.95 6.03 -6.71
C GLU A 202 7.43 6.14 -6.90
N TRP A 203 6.97 7.19 -7.57
CA TRP A 203 5.55 7.54 -7.60
C TRP A 203 5.19 8.28 -8.88
N ILE A 204 3.99 8.03 -9.39
CA ILE A 204 3.44 8.60 -10.61
C ILE A 204 2.07 9.19 -10.29
N GLU A 205 1.91 10.49 -10.55
CA GLU A 205 0.66 11.21 -10.31
C GLU A 205 0.36 12.25 -11.39
N GLU A 206 -0.88 12.71 -11.45
CA GLU A 206 -1.26 13.79 -12.35
C GLU A 206 -0.56 15.09 -11.94
N HIS A 207 0.09 15.76 -12.88
CA HIS A 207 0.62 17.09 -12.67
C HIS A 207 -0.49 18.13 -12.72
N ILE A 208 -0.90 18.59 -11.52
CA ILE A 208 -1.82 19.71 -11.38
C ILE A 208 -1.03 21.02 -11.42
N GLN A 209 -1.33 21.86 -12.40
CA GLN A 209 -0.70 23.17 -12.54
C GLN A 209 -1.02 24.05 -11.32
N PRO A 210 0.00 24.57 -10.60
CA PRO A 210 -0.23 25.45 -9.46
C PRO A 210 -1.01 26.71 -9.85
N GLN A 211 -2.02 27.05 -9.06
CA GLN A 211 -2.80 28.28 -9.23
C GLN A 211 -2.54 29.24 -8.09
N ILE A 212 -2.48 30.53 -8.41
CA ILE A 212 -2.37 31.58 -7.39
C ILE A 212 -3.76 31.77 -6.77
N LEU A 213 -3.94 31.30 -5.54
CA LEU A 213 -5.21 31.39 -4.81
C LEU A 213 -5.21 32.47 -3.72
N ASN A 214 -4.06 33.09 -3.45
CA ASN A 214 -3.85 33.97 -2.28
C ASN A 214 -3.35 35.38 -2.65
N ASP A 215 -3.39 35.78 -3.92
CA ASP A 215 -2.95 37.10 -4.38
C ASP A 215 -3.88 38.25 -3.92
N VAL A 216 -5.17 37.97 -3.70
CA VAL A 216 -6.17 38.97 -3.29
C VAL A 216 -6.45 39.02 -1.78
N SER A 217 -5.92 38.09 -0.98
CA SER A 217 -6.22 38.02 0.47
C SER A 217 -5.64 39.17 1.29
N ARG A 218 -4.76 39.97 0.69
CA ARG A 218 -4.05 41.07 1.32
C ARG A 218 -4.97 42.11 1.97
N TRP A 219 -6.03 42.52 1.28
CA TRP A 219 -6.99 43.48 1.84
C TRP A 219 -8.00 42.79 2.76
N VAL A 220 -8.30 41.52 2.51
CA VAL A 220 -9.21 40.68 3.32
C VAL A 220 -8.70 40.58 4.75
N ILE A 221 -7.40 40.29 4.93
CA ILE A 221 -6.77 40.10 6.26
C ILE A 221 -6.61 41.43 7.01
N GLN A 222 -6.39 42.54 6.31
CA GLN A 222 -6.08 43.82 6.97
C GLN A 222 -7.31 44.67 7.28
N SER A 223 -8.30 44.68 6.39
CA SER A 223 -9.42 45.62 6.51
C SER A 223 -10.77 45.04 6.10
N TYR A 224 -10.80 43.93 5.36
CA TYR A 224 -12.01 43.39 4.71
C TYR A 224 -12.70 44.40 3.76
N VAL A 225 -12.01 45.47 3.38
CA VAL A 225 -12.45 46.45 2.39
C VAL A 225 -11.64 46.26 1.13
N ASN A 226 -12.31 46.14 -0.02
CA ASN A 226 -11.67 45.85 -1.30
C ASN A 226 -10.47 46.78 -1.55
N ALA A 227 -9.32 46.19 -1.88
CA ALA A 227 -8.04 46.88 -2.14
C ALA A 227 -7.49 47.75 -0.99
N SER A 228 -8.06 47.70 0.21
CA SER A 228 -7.60 48.49 1.36
C SER A 228 -6.59 47.70 2.20
N THR A 229 -5.36 48.22 2.26
CA THR A 229 -4.22 47.59 2.93
C THR A 229 -3.60 48.54 3.96
N PRO A 230 -4.34 48.88 5.03
CA PRO A 230 -3.94 49.92 5.99
C PRO A 230 -2.59 49.64 6.68
N VAL A 231 -2.25 48.38 6.96
CA VAL A 231 -0.97 48.05 7.62
C VAL A 231 0.21 48.43 6.71
N TRP A 232 0.12 48.09 5.43
CA TRP A 232 1.17 48.39 4.45
C TRP A 232 1.18 49.84 4.00
N ASN A 233 0.01 50.49 3.94
CA ASN A 233 -0.09 51.94 3.74
C ASN A 233 0.65 52.74 4.83
N HIS A 234 0.90 52.15 6.00
CA HIS A 234 1.70 52.72 7.07
C HIS A 234 3.15 52.19 7.11
N ASN A 235 3.64 51.60 6.02
CA ASN A 235 4.99 51.04 5.88
C ASN A 235 5.33 49.92 6.87
N ILE A 236 4.34 49.18 7.38
CA ILE A 236 4.56 48.03 8.27
C ILE A 236 4.59 46.77 7.40
N THR A 237 5.77 46.40 6.89
CA THR A 237 5.94 45.34 5.88
C THR A 237 6.56 44.04 6.39
N GLY A 238 6.92 43.95 7.68
CA GLY A 238 7.39 42.70 8.29
C GLY A 238 8.79 42.24 7.89
N THR A 239 9.69 43.17 7.57
CA THR A 239 11.13 42.92 7.38
C THR A 239 11.89 42.83 8.69
#